data_AF-A0AAJ0FE03-F1
#
_entry.id   AF-A0AAJ0FE03-F1
#
_cell.length_a   1.000
_cell.length_b   1.000
_cell.length_c   1.000
_cell.angle_alpha   90.00
_cell.angle_beta   90.00
_cell.angle_gamma   90.00
#
_symmetry.space_group_name_H-M   'P 1'
#
loop_
_entity.id
_entity.type
_entity.pdbx_description
1 polymer ?
#
loop_
_entity_poly.entity_id
_entity_poly.type
_entity_poly.pdbx_seq_one_letter_code
_entity_poly.pdbx_strand_id
1 'polypeptide(L)'
;MSSTGNGSANSIRKEKQPARAVISGAVEKPRRGPKPKTLAEKAKEWTWDKPKVRQERSYSREQKIEVIMFLLRHRIEDNRPWGAPRRRNGQSDGYLFEEREKEDGTVVLMRAPTYAEASKWWQIPQATICSWWDKREKILEGTGIELPGTG
;
A
#
# COMPACT_ATOMS: atom_id res chain seq x y z
N MET A 1 78.99 59.42 21.65
CA MET A 1 79.77 58.18 21.40
C MET A 1 79.64 57.87 19.92
N SER A 2 80.78 57.91 19.24
CA SER A 2 80.93 57.90 17.79
C SER A 2 81.30 56.50 17.30
N SER A 3 80.95 56.18 16.05
CA SER A 3 81.67 55.25 15.14
C SER A 3 81.65 53.76 15.56
N THR A 4 81.59 52.74 14.69
CA THR A 4 82.15 52.56 13.35
C THR A 4 81.42 51.38 12.68
N GLY A 5 81.21 51.43 11.37
CA GLY A 5 80.77 50.29 10.58
C GLY A 5 81.89 49.31 10.23
N ASN A 6 81.51 48.17 9.65
CA ASN A 6 82.29 47.25 8.80
C ASN A 6 81.26 46.18 8.35
N GLY A 7 81.16 45.70 7.12
CA GLY A 7 81.97 45.87 5.93
C GLY A 7 81.70 44.67 5.00
N SER A 8 81.95 44.90 3.71
CA SER A 8 82.37 43.93 2.70
C SER A 8 81.36 43.01 2.00
N ALA A 9 81.26 43.29 0.71
CA ALA A 9 80.82 42.45 -0.39
C ALA A 9 81.53 41.08 -0.47
N ASN A 10 80.87 40.09 -1.09
CA ASN A 10 81.30 39.61 -2.40
C ASN A 10 80.33 38.61 -3.05
N SER A 11 80.20 38.79 -4.37
CA SER A 11 79.59 37.92 -5.37
C SER A 11 80.40 36.64 -5.56
N ILE A 12 79.74 35.48 -5.76
CA ILE A 12 80.24 34.37 -6.61
C ILE A 12 79.03 33.59 -7.15
N ARG A 13 78.97 33.51 -8.49
CA ARG A 13 78.11 32.63 -9.29
C ARG A 13 78.46 31.16 -9.05
N LYS A 14 77.46 30.25 -9.08
CA LYS A 14 77.58 28.94 -9.74
C LYS A 14 76.25 28.43 -10.31
N GLU A 15 76.27 28.25 -11.63
CA GLU A 15 75.72 27.14 -12.42
C GLU A 15 74.27 26.64 -12.23
N LYS A 16 73.43 27.06 -13.19
CA LYS A 16 72.78 26.22 -14.23
C LYS A 16 72.34 24.80 -13.84
N GLN A 17 71.02 24.60 -13.81
CA GLN A 17 70.37 23.31 -14.10
C GLN A 17 69.23 23.55 -15.12
N PRO A 18 69.09 22.73 -16.17
CA PRO A 18 68.19 22.99 -17.30
C PRO A 18 66.76 22.48 -17.09
N ALA A 19 65.84 23.22 -17.70
CA ALA A 19 64.55 22.82 -18.28
C ALA A 19 63.71 21.74 -17.59
N ARG A 20 62.55 22.15 -17.07
CA ARG A 20 61.32 21.36 -17.23
C ARG A 20 60.11 22.28 -17.31
N ALA A 21 59.67 22.56 -18.53
CA ALA A 21 58.32 23.07 -18.76
C ALA A 21 57.33 22.01 -18.26
N VAL A 22 56.48 22.36 -17.29
CA VAL A 22 55.30 21.58 -16.95
C VAL A 22 54.11 22.54 -16.81
N ILE A 23 53.45 22.71 -17.95
CA ILE A 23 52.00 22.72 -18.15
C ILE A 23 51.21 23.60 -17.17
N SER A 24 50.84 24.77 -17.68
CA SER A 24 49.63 25.48 -17.31
C SER A 24 48.43 24.53 -17.30
N GLY A 25 47.97 24.17 -16.10
CA GLY A 25 46.70 23.51 -15.88
C GLY A 25 46.10 24.06 -14.60
N ALA A 26 45.60 25.30 -14.66
CA ALA A 26 44.72 25.80 -13.62
C ALA A 26 43.49 24.89 -13.59
N VAL A 27 43.45 23.95 -12.65
CA VAL A 27 42.25 23.15 -12.39
C VAL A 27 41.17 24.13 -11.94
N GLU A 28 40.22 24.41 -12.82
CA GLU A 28 39.02 25.15 -12.46
C GLU A 28 38.33 24.40 -11.32
N LYS A 29 38.20 25.06 -10.16
CA LYS A 29 37.45 24.49 -9.04
C LYS A 29 36.03 24.22 -9.54
N PRO A 30 35.42 23.05 -9.26
CA PRO A 30 34.04 22.81 -9.62
C PRO A 30 33.19 23.95 -9.05
N ARG A 31 32.43 24.60 -9.91
CA ARG A 31 31.47 25.63 -9.49
C ARG A 31 30.60 24.97 -8.43
N ARG A 32 30.62 25.53 -7.22
CA ARG A 32 29.85 25.01 -6.10
C ARG A 32 28.40 24.95 -6.57
N GLY A 33 27.81 23.76 -6.57
CA GLY A 33 26.38 23.62 -6.78
C GLY A 33 25.62 24.52 -5.79
N PRO A 34 24.36 24.83 -6.08
CA PRO A 34 23.52 25.55 -5.12
C PRO A 34 23.66 24.90 -3.75
N LYS A 35 23.81 25.73 -2.71
CA LYS A 35 24.01 25.23 -1.35
C LYS A 35 22.87 24.25 -1.02
N PRO A 36 23.17 23.12 -0.38
CA PRO A 36 22.12 22.22 0.07
C PRO A 36 21.15 23.01 0.95
N LYS A 37 19.85 22.84 0.72
CA LYS A 37 18.79 23.52 1.48
C LYS A 37 19.04 23.35 2.96
N THR A 38 19.01 24.45 3.69
CA THR A 38 19.20 24.47 5.14
C THR A 38 18.04 23.75 5.83
N LEU A 39 18.26 23.29 7.07
CA LEU A 39 17.21 22.62 7.85
C LEU A 39 15.95 23.49 7.99
N ALA A 40 16.13 24.82 8.09
CA ALA A 40 15.03 25.79 8.14
C ALA A 40 14.25 25.89 6.83
N GLU A 41 14.92 25.81 5.68
CA GLU A 41 14.26 25.76 4.36
C GLU A 41 13.54 24.43 4.15
N LYS A 42 14.14 23.33 4.61
CA LYS A 42 13.54 21.99 4.55
C LYS A 42 12.30 21.87 5.47
N ALA A 43 12.30 22.56 6.61
CA ALA A 43 11.15 22.65 7.52
C ALA A 43 10.02 23.54 6.95
N LYS A 44 10.36 24.61 6.22
CA LYS A 44 9.38 25.40 5.45
C LYS A 44 8.73 24.60 4.31
N GLU A 45 9.48 23.66 3.75
CA GLU A 45 9.06 22.78 2.66
C GLU A 45 8.28 21.53 3.17
N TRP A 46 8.31 21.27 4.48
CA TRP A 46 7.43 20.31 5.16
C TRP A 46 6.00 20.84 5.18
N THR A 47 5.38 20.82 4.01
CA THR A 47 3.94 20.98 3.86
C THR A 47 3.27 19.75 4.44
N TRP A 48 2.24 19.97 5.26
CA TRP A 48 1.48 18.91 5.88
C TRP A 48 0.96 17.99 4.79
N ASP A 49 1.32 16.71 4.86
CA ASP A 49 0.89 15.70 3.90
C ASP A 49 -0.61 15.81 3.70
N LYS A 50 -1.03 15.96 2.44
CA LYS A 50 -2.46 15.95 2.10
C LYS A 50 -3.08 14.72 2.76
N PRO A 51 -4.26 14.85 3.40
CA PRO A 51 -4.89 13.72 4.07
C PRO A 51 -4.99 12.56 3.08
N LYS A 52 -4.56 11.37 3.52
CA LYS A 52 -4.49 10.18 2.68
C LYS A 52 -5.88 9.90 2.10
N VAL A 53 -6.06 10.20 0.82
CA VAL A 53 -7.31 9.97 0.10
C VAL A 53 -7.53 8.46 0.03
N ARG A 54 -8.76 8.03 0.32
CA ARG A 54 -9.14 6.62 0.19
C ARG A 54 -8.92 6.21 -1.27
N GLN A 55 -8.18 5.12 -1.49
CA GLN A 55 -8.09 4.52 -2.82
C GLN A 55 -9.50 4.07 -3.24
N GLU A 56 -10.07 4.74 -4.24
CA GLU A 56 -11.37 4.38 -4.79
C GLU A 56 -11.25 3.03 -5.49
N ARG A 57 -11.93 2.02 -4.93
CA ARG A 57 -12.06 0.70 -5.57
C ARG A 57 -13.41 0.66 -6.27
N SER A 58 -13.39 0.77 -7.59
CA SER A 58 -14.56 0.54 -8.41
C SER A 58 -14.68 -0.94 -8.71
N TYR A 59 -15.77 -1.55 -8.26
CA TYR A 59 -16.08 -2.95 -8.52
C TYR A 59 -17.06 -3.05 -9.68
N SER A 60 -16.76 -3.92 -10.65
CA SER A 60 -17.61 -4.12 -11.82
C SER A 60 -18.98 -4.67 -11.41
N ARG A 61 -19.99 -4.50 -12.27
CA ARG A 61 -21.32 -5.06 -12.02
C ARG A 61 -21.27 -6.59 -11.93
N GLU A 62 -20.51 -7.23 -12.81
CA GLU A 62 -20.28 -8.68 -12.82
C GLU A 62 -19.68 -9.17 -11.51
N GLN A 63 -18.66 -8.49 -11.00
CA GLN A 63 -18.03 -8.86 -9.73
C GLN A 63 -19.01 -8.76 -8.55
N LYS A 64 -19.90 -7.75 -8.56
CA LYS A 64 -20.96 -7.65 -7.55
C LYS A 64 -21.94 -8.82 -7.64
N ILE A 65 -22.32 -9.20 -8.87
CA ILE A 65 -23.21 -10.33 -9.13
C ILE A 65 -22.56 -11.63 -8.64
N GLU A 66 -21.29 -11.88 -8.95
CA GLU A 66 -20.56 -13.07 -8.51
C GLU A 66 -20.53 -13.20 -6.98
N VAL A 67 -20.23 -12.09 -6.28
CA VAL A 67 -20.20 -12.07 -4.81
C VAL A 67 -21.60 -12.38 -4.24
N ILE A 68 -22.65 -11.78 -4.80
CA ILE A 68 -24.02 -12.04 -4.36
C ILE A 68 -24.42 -13.49 -4.65
N MET A 69 -24.08 -14.01 -5.83
CA MET A 69 -24.33 -15.41 -6.20
C MET A 69 -23.60 -16.38 -5.27
N PHE A 70 -22.36 -16.07 -4.89
CA PHE A 70 -21.62 -16.87 -3.92
C PHE A 70 -22.35 -16.92 -2.57
N LEU A 71 -22.80 -15.78 -2.06
CA LEU A 71 -23.54 -15.73 -0.80
C LEU A 71 -24.87 -16.48 -0.85
N LEU A 72 -25.51 -16.56 -2.01
CA LEU A 72 -26.78 -17.28 -2.20
C LEU A 72 -26.60 -18.78 -2.37
N ARG A 73 -25.68 -19.21 -3.23
CA ARG A 73 -25.58 -20.60 -3.72
C ARG A 73 -24.49 -21.41 -3.04
N HIS A 74 -23.42 -20.77 -2.58
CA HIS A 74 -22.34 -21.51 -1.96
C HIS A 74 -22.79 -22.02 -0.58
N ARG A 75 -22.22 -23.16 -0.18
CA ARG A 75 -22.51 -23.80 1.10
C ARG A 75 -21.19 -24.23 1.73
N ILE A 76 -21.01 -23.88 3.00
CA ILE A 76 -19.80 -24.10 3.79
C ILE A 76 -20.18 -24.96 4.99
N GLU A 77 -19.33 -25.91 5.31
CA GLU A 77 -19.44 -26.73 6.51
C GLU A 77 -19.46 -25.87 7.77
N ASP A 78 -20.46 -26.07 8.61
CA ASP A 78 -20.60 -25.34 9.85
C ASP A 78 -19.83 -26.03 10.98
N ASN A 79 -18.53 -25.82 11.02
CA ASN A 79 -17.65 -26.36 12.07
C ASN A 79 -17.73 -25.58 13.40
N ARG A 80 -18.77 -24.76 13.60
CA ARG A 80 -18.91 -23.97 14.82
C ARG A 80 -19.41 -24.87 15.96
N PRO A 81 -18.88 -24.69 17.19
CA PRO A 81 -19.40 -25.41 18.34
C PRO A 81 -20.88 -25.05 18.56
N TRP A 82 -21.65 -26.04 18.99
CA TRP A 82 -23.04 -25.86 19.43
C TRP A 82 -23.11 -24.72 20.47
N GLY A 83 -24.00 -23.75 20.23
CA GLY A 83 -24.18 -22.58 21.11
C GLY A 83 -23.39 -21.33 20.74
N ALA A 84 -22.63 -21.33 19.63
CA ALA A 84 -22.02 -20.10 19.13
C ALA A 84 -23.10 -19.02 18.85
N PRO A 85 -22.89 -17.74 19.23
CA PRO A 85 -23.88 -16.69 19.10
C PRO A 85 -24.51 -16.64 17.70
N ARG A 86 -25.84 -16.56 17.65
CA ARG A 86 -26.60 -16.33 16.40
C ARG A 86 -26.15 -14.99 15.82
N ARG A 87 -25.78 -15.00 14.54
CA ARG A 87 -24.95 -13.92 13.97
C ARG A 87 -25.75 -12.62 13.92
N ARG A 88 -25.13 -11.54 14.37
CA ARG A 88 -25.62 -10.18 14.13
C ARG A 88 -24.62 -9.41 13.28
N ASN A 89 -24.95 -9.34 11.99
CA ASN A 89 -24.79 -8.23 11.05
C ASN A 89 -24.80 -8.79 9.62
N GLY A 90 -25.97 -8.74 9.00
CA GLY A 90 -26.18 -9.11 7.60
C GLY A 90 -25.97 -10.61 7.33
N GLN A 91 -26.53 -11.48 8.16
CA GLN A 91 -26.61 -12.88 7.74
C GLN A 91 -27.59 -12.93 6.56
N SER A 92 -27.15 -13.42 5.39
CA SER A 92 -28.11 -13.84 4.35
C SER A 92 -29.07 -14.82 5.02
N ASP A 93 -30.36 -14.61 4.80
CA ASP A 93 -31.44 -15.16 5.61
C ASP A 93 -31.22 -16.64 5.88
N GLY A 94 -30.78 -16.92 7.11
CA GLY A 94 -30.29 -18.22 7.52
C GLY A 94 -31.45 -19.00 8.10
N TYR A 95 -32.18 -19.72 7.26
CA TYR A 95 -33.27 -20.59 7.74
C TYR A 95 -33.22 -22.05 7.28
N LEU A 96 -32.26 -22.47 6.45
CA LEU A 96 -32.02 -23.89 6.22
C LEU A 96 -30.54 -24.22 6.38
N PHE A 97 -30.21 -24.91 7.47
CA PHE A 97 -29.04 -25.76 7.48
C PHE A 97 -29.36 -26.96 6.58
N GLU A 98 -28.47 -27.25 5.64
CA GLU A 98 -28.57 -28.44 4.81
C GLU A 98 -27.71 -29.53 5.43
N GLU A 99 -28.31 -30.62 5.86
CA GLU A 99 -27.56 -31.80 6.27
C GLU A 99 -26.98 -32.47 5.03
N ARG A 100 -25.66 -32.68 5.03
CA ARG A 100 -24.98 -33.45 3.98
C ARG A 100 -24.17 -34.54 4.65
N GLU A 101 -24.39 -35.78 4.20
CA GLU A 101 -23.54 -36.90 4.56
C GLU A 101 -22.25 -36.84 3.75
N LYS A 102 -21.11 -36.92 4.44
CA LYS A 102 -19.78 -37.05 3.82
C LYS A 102 -19.54 -38.50 3.42
N GLU A 103 -18.51 -38.71 2.59
CA GLU A 103 -18.03 -40.05 2.21
C GLU A 103 -17.67 -40.92 3.42
N ASP A 104 -17.28 -40.30 4.55
CA ASP A 104 -16.97 -40.96 5.81
C ASP A 104 -18.21 -41.35 6.65
N GLY A 105 -19.43 -41.16 6.12
CA GLY A 105 -20.70 -41.38 6.83
C GLY A 105 -21.00 -40.34 7.92
N THR A 106 -20.20 -39.27 8.01
CA THR A 106 -20.42 -38.18 8.96
C THR A 106 -21.39 -37.16 8.39
N VAL A 107 -22.46 -36.86 9.13
CA VAL A 107 -23.42 -35.81 8.75
C VAL A 107 -22.88 -34.46 9.18
N VAL A 108 -22.72 -33.55 8.22
CA VAL A 108 -22.25 -32.20 8.45
C VAL A 108 -23.33 -31.20 8.07
N LEU A 109 -23.56 -30.24 8.95
CA LEU A 109 -24.48 -29.13 8.71
C LEU A 109 -23.80 -28.13 7.77
N MET A 110 -24.39 -27.93 6.61
CA MET A 110 -23.95 -26.94 5.63
C MET A 110 -24.74 -25.65 5.83
N ARG A 111 -24.06 -24.53 5.72
CA ARG A 111 -24.65 -23.18 5.83
C ARG A 111 -24.23 -22.27 4.70
N ALA A 112 -24.95 -21.17 4.52
CA ALA A 112 -24.48 -20.10 3.65
C ALA A 112 -23.18 -19.45 4.17
N PRO A 113 -22.32 -18.94 3.27
CA PRO A 113 -21.15 -18.16 3.63
C PRO A 113 -21.53 -16.86 4.34
N THR A 114 -20.63 -16.41 5.20
CA THR A 114 -20.67 -15.07 5.79
C THR A 114 -20.12 -14.01 4.85
N TYR A 115 -20.48 -12.76 5.10
CA TYR A 115 -19.79 -11.63 4.50
C TYR A 115 -18.30 -11.56 4.89
N ALA A 116 -17.91 -12.08 6.06
CA ALA A 116 -16.51 -12.13 6.48
C ALA A 116 -15.70 -13.14 5.64
N GLU A 117 -16.25 -14.32 5.39
CA GLU A 117 -15.67 -15.32 4.48
C GLU A 117 -15.58 -14.76 3.07
N ALA A 118 -16.64 -14.09 2.60
CA ALA A 118 -16.61 -13.43 1.30
C ALA A 118 -15.60 -12.27 1.25
N SER A 119 -15.52 -11.47 2.31
CA SER A 119 -14.53 -10.39 2.40
C SER A 119 -13.11 -10.93 2.29
N LYS A 120 -12.83 -12.06 2.95
CA LYS A 120 -11.54 -12.74 2.87
C LYS A 120 -11.25 -13.30 1.49
N TRP A 121 -12.24 -13.91 0.83
CA TRP A 121 -12.08 -14.55 -0.47
C TRP A 121 -11.90 -13.53 -1.62
N TRP A 122 -12.78 -12.54 -1.72
CA TRP A 122 -12.71 -11.52 -2.78
C TRP A 122 -11.83 -10.31 -2.45
N GLN A 123 -11.30 -10.22 -1.23
CA GLN A 123 -10.54 -9.05 -0.73
C GLN A 123 -11.34 -7.73 -0.82
N ILE A 124 -12.65 -7.82 -0.57
CA ILE A 124 -13.60 -6.70 -0.58
C ILE A 124 -14.00 -6.40 0.86
N PRO A 125 -14.05 -5.14 1.30
CA PRO A 125 -14.46 -4.82 2.66
C PRO A 125 -15.86 -5.37 2.98
N GLN A 126 -16.03 -5.98 4.17
CA GLN A 126 -17.29 -6.58 4.60
C GLN A 126 -18.46 -5.58 4.52
N ALA A 127 -18.26 -4.32 4.91
CA ALA A 127 -19.28 -3.27 4.82
C ALA A 127 -19.74 -2.99 3.38
N THR A 128 -18.84 -3.11 2.41
CA THR A 128 -19.16 -2.97 0.98
C THR A 128 -20.07 -4.11 0.53
N ILE A 129 -19.73 -5.35 0.92
CA ILE A 129 -20.53 -6.55 0.61
C ILE A 129 -21.92 -6.44 1.25
N CYS A 130 -22.00 -5.98 2.50
CA CYS A 130 -23.27 -5.72 3.19
C CYS A 130 -24.15 -4.75 2.39
N SER A 131 -23.60 -3.60 1.97
CA SER A 131 -24.36 -2.64 1.16
C SER A 131 -24.80 -3.20 -0.20
N TRP A 132 -24.05 -4.13 -0.80
CA TRP A 132 -24.45 -4.79 -2.04
C TRP A 132 -25.55 -5.80 -1.82
N TRP A 133 -25.52 -6.52 -0.71
CA TRP A 133 -26.57 -7.45 -0.34
C TRP A 133 -27.92 -6.75 -0.11
N ASP A 134 -27.91 -5.60 0.55
CA ASP A 134 -29.11 -4.77 0.74
C ASP A 134 -29.69 -4.31 -0.60
N LYS A 135 -28.84 -4.08 -1.61
CA LYS A 135 -29.20 -3.63 -2.95
C LYS A 135 -29.19 -4.77 -3.98
N ARG A 136 -29.24 -6.03 -3.52
CA ARG A 136 -29.01 -7.21 -4.37
C ARG A 136 -30.03 -7.33 -5.49
N GLU A 137 -31.29 -7.01 -5.22
CA GLU A 137 -32.37 -7.01 -6.21
C GLU A 137 -32.02 -6.13 -7.41
N LYS A 138 -31.60 -4.88 -7.15
CA LYS A 138 -31.18 -3.95 -8.20
C LYS A 138 -29.91 -4.40 -8.93
N ILE A 139 -28.99 -5.06 -8.24
CA ILE A 139 -27.75 -5.55 -8.87
C ILE A 139 -28.05 -6.75 -9.79
N LEU A 140 -28.96 -7.63 -9.38
CA LEU A 140 -29.39 -8.83 -10.11
C LEU A 140 -30.47 -8.57 -11.16
N GLU A 141 -31.08 -7.39 -11.18
CA GLU A 141 -32.06 -7.01 -12.21
C GLU A 141 -31.53 -7.26 -13.63
N GLY A 142 -32.33 -7.91 -14.47
CA GLY A 142 -31.94 -8.26 -15.85
C GLY A 142 -30.93 -9.42 -15.98
N THR A 143 -30.55 -10.10 -14.89
CA THR A 143 -29.74 -11.33 -14.97
C THR A 143 -30.57 -12.61 -15.10
N GLY A 144 -31.89 -12.54 -14.87
CA GLY A 144 -32.77 -13.72 -14.85
C GLY A 144 -32.63 -14.60 -13.61
N ILE A 145 -31.88 -14.15 -12.59
CA ILE A 145 -31.70 -14.86 -11.32
C ILE A 145 -32.81 -14.44 -10.36
N GLU A 146 -33.76 -15.34 -10.12
CA GLU A 146 -34.81 -15.15 -9.11
C GLU A 146 -34.21 -15.26 -7.70
N LEU A 147 -34.50 -14.27 -6.86
CA LEU A 147 -34.17 -14.34 -5.44
C LEU A 147 -35.25 -15.18 -4.73
N PRO A 148 -34.87 -16.06 -3.79
CA PRO A 148 -35.87 -16.72 -2.95
C PRO A 148 -36.70 -15.62 -2.26
N GLY A 149 -38.02 -15.66 -2.48
CA GLY A 149 -38.92 -14.56 -2.17
C GLY A 149 -38.81 -14.10 -0.73
N THR A 150 -38.38 -12.86 -0.53
CA THR A 150 -38.57 -12.14 0.73
C THR A 150 -39.99 -11.60 0.75
N GLY A 151 -40.95 -12.46 1.11
CA GLY A 151 -42.31 -12.07 1.45
C GLY A 151 -42.40 -11.53 2.87
#